data_AF-A0A416U1I2-F1
#
_entry.id   AF-A0A416U1I2-F1
#
_cell.length_a   1.000
_cell.length_b   1.000
_cell.length_c   1.000
_cell.angle_alpha   90.00
_cell.angle_beta   90.00
_cell.angle_gamma   90.00
#
_symmetry.space_group_name_H-M   'P 1'
#
loop_
_entity.id
_entity.type
_entity.pdbx_description
1 polymer ?
#
loop_
_entity_poly.entity_id
_entity_poly.type
_entity_poly.pdbx_seq_one_letter_code
_entity_poly.pdbx_strand_id
1 'polypeptide(L)'
;MGKNINEILDQLVNKENQTSYIVKNVEDGLKKRDEEIARLREENKRLMEESYKDSELQMMKSKCEAMQEDLRRGFPISEDEKSTINLWMDSHVVNKHKRFNCKNVQFKYEFQEFAEVEIGSVVCTECGEGFTFRQY
;
A
#
# COMPACT_ATOMS: atom_id res chain seq x y z
N MET A 1 -0.25 73.63 -29.79
CA MET A 1 -0.01 73.68 -28.32
C MET A 1 0.91 72.51 -28.00
N GLY A 2 2.23 72.75 -27.98
CA GLY A 2 3.23 71.73 -27.66
C GLY A 2 3.48 71.69 -26.17
N LYS A 3 3.67 70.49 -25.60
CA LYS A 3 4.06 70.34 -24.19
C LYS A 3 5.40 71.02 -23.94
N ASN A 4 5.55 71.65 -22.78
CA ASN A 4 6.81 72.27 -22.37
C ASN A 4 7.87 71.16 -22.15
N ILE A 5 9.11 71.41 -22.56
CA ILE A 5 10.24 70.47 -22.37
C ILE A 5 10.35 70.00 -20.91
N ASN A 6 10.12 70.90 -19.94
CA ASN A 6 10.18 70.55 -18.52
C ASN A 6 9.08 69.55 -18.11
N GLU A 7 7.86 69.69 -18.63
CA GLU A 7 6.77 68.74 -18.35
C GLU A 7 7.03 67.35 -18.94
N ILE A 8 7.75 67.28 -20.07
CA ILE A 8 8.14 66.02 -20.68
C ILE A 8 9.21 65.33 -19.81
N LEU A 9 10.19 66.09 -19.32
CA LEU A 9 11.24 65.58 -18.44
C LEU A 9 10.66 65.05 -17.12
N ASP A 10 9.74 65.79 -16.50
CA ASP A 10 9.07 65.36 -15.26
C ASP A 10 8.27 64.06 -15.48
N GLN A 11 7.58 63.92 -16.62
CA GLN A 11 6.85 62.69 -16.96
C GLN A 11 7.78 61.50 -17.19
N LEU A 12 8.96 61.71 -17.77
CA LEU A 12 9.96 60.65 -17.98
C LEU A 12 10.52 60.16 -16.65
N VAL A 13 10.96 61.07 -15.78
CA VAL A 13 11.50 60.72 -14.45
C VAL A 13 10.47 59.97 -13.61
N ASN A 14 9.21 60.41 -13.64
CA ASN A 14 8.15 59.77 -12.86
C ASN A 14 7.84 58.34 -13.36
N LYS A 15 7.84 58.13 -14.69
CA LYS A 15 7.70 56.79 -15.29
C LYS A 15 8.89 55.88 -15.00
N GLU A 16 10.11 56.42 -15.01
CA GLU A 16 11.33 55.67 -14.71
C GLU A 16 11.32 55.17 -13.26
N ASN A 17 10.95 56.04 -12.31
CA ASN A 17 10.77 55.70 -10.90
C ASN A 17 9.67 54.64 -10.69
N GLN A 18 8.54 54.78 -11.39
CA GLN A 18 7.43 53.82 -11.30
C GLN A 18 7.82 52.45 -11.88
N THR A 19 8.61 52.42 -12.96
CA THR A 19 9.12 51.19 -13.57
C THR A 19 10.04 50.43 -12.60
N SER A 20 10.98 51.14 -11.96
CA SER A 20 11.89 50.55 -10.96
C SER A 20 11.13 49.90 -9.79
N TYR A 21 10.11 50.58 -9.28
CA TYR A 21 9.27 50.05 -8.19
C TYR A 21 8.52 48.78 -8.59
N ILE A 22 7.96 48.74 -9.80
CA ILE A 22 7.25 47.56 -10.31
C ILE A 22 8.21 46.38 -10.48
N VAL A 23 9.38 46.60 -11.07
CA VAL A 23 10.39 45.54 -11.27
C VAL A 23 10.79 44.92 -9.94
N LYS A 24 11.10 45.75 -8.93
CA LYS A 24 11.50 45.26 -7.60
C LYS A 24 10.40 44.43 -6.93
N ASN A 25 9.14 44.85 -7.02
CA ASN A 25 8.02 44.09 -6.47
C ASN A 25 7.83 42.74 -7.17
N VAL A 26 8.06 42.68 -8.49
CA VAL A 26 8.00 41.44 -9.26
C VAL A 26 9.14 40.50 -8.86
N GLU A 27 10.37 41.01 -8.72
CA GLU A 27 11.53 40.24 -8.26
C GLU A 27 11.32 39.66 -6.86
N ASP A 28 10.89 40.49 -5.90
CA ASP A 28 10.58 40.05 -4.54
C ASP A 28 9.46 38.99 -4.53
N GLY A 29 8.45 39.16 -5.39
CA GLY A 29 7.36 38.21 -5.57
C GLY A 29 7.82 36.88 -6.17
N LEU A 30 8.74 36.90 -7.13
CA LEU A 30 9.34 35.70 -7.72
C LEU A 30 10.19 34.96 -6.70
N LYS A 31 11.05 35.67 -5.97
CA LYS A 31 11.92 35.08 -4.95
C LYS A 31 11.11 34.35 -3.87
N LYS A 32 10.01 34.96 -3.38
CA LYS A 32 9.12 34.30 -2.41
C LYS A 32 8.49 33.03 -2.96
N ARG A 33 8.11 33.01 -4.24
CA ARG A 33 7.54 31.81 -4.88
C ARG A 33 8.59 30.73 -5.05
N ASP A 34 9.82 31.08 -5.42
CA ASP A 34 10.91 30.11 -5.55
C ASP A 34 11.25 29.47 -4.20
N GLU A 35 11.28 30.25 -3.12
CA GLU A 35 11.45 29.74 -1.75
C GLU A 35 10.32 28.79 -1.35
N GLU A 36 9.07 29.12 -1.69
CA GLU A 36 7.92 28.26 -1.43
C GLU A 36 7.95 26.96 -2.24
N ILE A 37 8.32 27.04 -3.52
CA ILE A 37 8.49 25.87 -4.38
C ILE A 37 9.57 24.94 -3.82
N ALA A 38 10.69 25.49 -3.34
CA ALA A 38 11.75 24.71 -2.72
C ALA A 38 11.26 23.98 -1.46
N ARG A 39 10.53 24.67 -0.58
CA ARG A 39 9.93 24.06 0.62
C ARG A 39 8.94 22.93 0.27
N LEU A 40 8.05 23.18 -0.68
CA LEU A 40 7.05 22.19 -1.10
C LEU A 40 7.67 20.97 -1.78
N ARG A 41 8.78 21.13 -2.49
CA ARG A 41 9.52 20.01 -3.08
C ARG A 41 10.15 19.13 -2.01
N GLU A 42 10.76 19.73 -1.00
CA GLU A 42 11.36 18.98 0.11
C GLU A 42 10.29 18.25 0.92
N GLU A 43 9.17 18.90 1.22
CA GLU A 43 8.07 18.27 1.95
C GLU A 43 7.44 17.12 1.16
N ASN A 44 7.24 17.27 -0.15
CA ASN A 44 6.76 16.17 -0.99
C ASN A 44 7.72 14.97 -0.97
N LYS A 45 9.04 15.23 -1.01
CA LYS A 45 10.04 14.17 -0.91
C LYS A 45 9.94 13.43 0.42
N ARG A 46 9.83 14.17 1.53
CA ARG A 46 9.66 13.62 2.88
C ARG A 46 8.40 12.74 2.97
N LEU A 47 7.28 13.22 2.44
CA LEU A 47 6.01 12.48 2.44
C LEU A 47 6.08 11.20 1.59
N MET A 48 6.76 11.23 0.45
CA MET A 48 6.98 10.02 -0.35
C MET A 48 7.83 8.99 0.38
N GLU A 49 8.90 9.41 1.05
CA GLU A 49 9.75 8.52 1.84
C GLU A 49 8.98 7.89 3.03
N GLU A 50 8.13 8.68 3.69
CA GLU A 50 7.26 8.21 4.77
C GLU A 50 6.23 7.19 4.27
N SER A 51 5.54 7.50 3.16
CA SER A 51 4.59 6.58 2.52
C SER A 51 5.24 5.26 2.07
N TYR A 52 6.48 5.32 1.58
CA TYR A 52 7.24 4.11 1.24
C TYR A 52 7.52 3.23 2.47
N LYS A 53 7.96 3.83 3.59
CA LYS A 53 8.21 3.12 4.85
C LYS A 53 6.94 2.46 5.40
N ASP A 54 5.80 3.15 5.35
CA ASP A 54 4.52 2.61 5.79
C ASP A 54 4.09 1.40 4.95
N SER A 55 4.31 1.48 3.64
CA SER A 55 4.01 0.38 2.71
C SER A 55 4.88 -0.84 2.97
N GLU A 56 6.19 -0.66 3.20
CA GLU A 56 7.09 -1.74 3.59
C GLU A 56 6.71 -2.36 4.94
N LEU A 57 6.35 -1.53 5.93
CA LEU A 57 5.93 -2.00 7.24
C LEU A 57 4.64 -2.82 7.16
N GLN A 58 3.68 -2.39 6.33
CA GLN A 58 2.44 -3.13 6.09
C GLN A 58 2.72 -4.48 5.43
N MET A 59 3.58 -4.51 4.40
CA MET A 59 4.00 -5.75 3.76
C MET A 59 4.66 -6.71 4.76
N MET A 60 5.55 -6.19 5.63
CA MET A 60 6.22 -7.01 6.63
C MET A 60 5.24 -7.57 7.67
N LYS A 61 4.25 -6.78 8.11
CA LYS A 61 3.18 -7.26 9.00
C LYS A 61 2.41 -8.41 8.38
N SER A 62 1.97 -8.28 7.13
CA SER A 62 1.24 -9.36 6.44
C SER A 62 2.09 -10.62 6.30
N LYS A 63 3.40 -10.51 6.02
CA LYS A 63 4.31 -11.66 5.99
C LYS A 63 4.44 -12.33 7.37
N CYS A 64 4.60 -11.53 8.43
CA CYS A 64 4.66 -12.05 9.79
C CYS A 64 3.38 -12.78 10.20
N GLU A 65 2.21 -12.26 9.84
CA GLU A 65 0.92 -12.89 10.11
C GLU A 65 0.77 -14.23 9.37
N ALA A 66 1.14 -14.28 8.09
CA ALA A 66 1.15 -15.52 7.31
C ALA A 66 2.09 -16.57 7.93
N MET A 67 3.32 -16.18 8.28
CA MET A 67 4.29 -17.07 8.93
C MET A 67 3.81 -17.56 10.30
N GLN A 68 3.12 -16.72 11.09
CA GLN A 68 2.54 -17.13 12.36
C GLN A 68 1.41 -18.16 12.17
N GLU A 69 0.62 -18.02 11.10
CA GLU A 69 -0.41 -18.99 10.74
C GLU A 69 0.20 -20.34 10.36
N ASP A 70 1.27 -20.34 9.56
CA ASP A 70 2.04 -21.53 9.20
C ASP A 70 2.71 -22.18 10.42
N LEU A 71 3.33 -21.39 11.30
CA LEU A 71 3.90 -21.88 12.55
C LEU A 71 2.85 -22.54 13.44
N ARG A 72 1.64 -21.97 13.52
CA ARG A 72 0.52 -22.55 14.28
C ARG A 72 0.06 -23.89 13.69
N ARG A 73 0.07 -24.02 12.37
CA ARG A 73 -0.24 -25.28 11.66
C ARG A 73 0.90 -26.30 11.77
N GLY A 74 2.13 -25.83 11.91
CA GLY A 74 3.35 -26.64 11.90
C GLY A 74 3.94 -26.86 10.51
N PHE A 75 3.35 -26.29 9.45
CA PHE A 75 3.83 -26.41 8.08
C PHE A 75 3.27 -25.28 7.18
N PRO A 76 3.99 -24.88 6.11
CA PRO A 76 3.54 -23.85 5.19
C PRO A 76 2.46 -24.37 4.22
N ILE A 77 1.43 -23.56 3.98
CA ILE A 77 0.37 -23.82 2.99
C ILE A 77 0.37 -22.68 1.95
N SER A 78 0.41 -23.01 0.67
CA SER A 78 0.33 -22.01 -0.41
C SER A 78 -1.10 -21.45 -0.56
N GLU A 79 -1.25 -20.29 -1.19
CA GLU A 79 -2.59 -19.70 -1.42
C GLU A 79 -3.49 -20.57 -2.32
N ASP A 80 -2.90 -21.29 -3.28
CA ASP A 80 -3.62 -22.23 -4.14
C ASP A 80 -4.10 -23.46 -3.36
N GLU A 81 -3.26 -23.98 -2.47
CA GLU A 81 -3.64 -25.06 -1.55
C GLU A 81 -4.73 -24.59 -0.61
N LYS A 82 -4.59 -23.40 0.00
CA LYS A 82 -5.57 -22.78 0.88
C LYS A 82 -6.93 -22.62 0.20
N SER A 83 -6.93 -22.19 -1.06
CA SER A 83 -8.15 -22.07 -1.87
C SER A 83 -8.82 -23.43 -2.10
N THR A 84 -8.03 -24.44 -2.45
CA THR A 84 -8.53 -25.80 -2.69
C THR A 84 -9.06 -26.44 -1.39
N ILE A 85 -8.36 -26.24 -0.28
CA ILE A 85 -8.76 -26.64 1.07
C ILE A 85 -10.09 -26.00 1.45
N ASN A 86 -10.24 -24.67 1.29
CA ASN A 86 -11.46 -23.95 1.64
C ASN A 86 -12.66 -24.43 0.79
N LEU A 87 -12.47 -24.61 -0.52
CA LEU A 87 -13.50 -25.15 -1.41
C LEU A 87 -13.96 -26.54 -0.97
N TRP A 88 -13.01 -27.41 -0.61
CA TRP A 88 -13.35 -28.72 -0.09
C TRP A 88 -14.08 -28.64 1.25
N MET A 89 -13.61 -27.83 2.20
CA MET A 89 -14.24 -27.66 3.52
C MET A 89 -15.70 -27.20 3.38
N ASP A 90 -15.95 -26.15 2.59
CA ASP A 90 -17.30 -25.62 2.39
C ASP A 90 -18.21 -26.66 1.74
N SER A 91 -17.74 -27.33 0.68
CA SER A 91 -18.48 -28.41 0.03
C SER A 91 -18.75 -29.58 0.98
N HIS A 92 -17.75 -29.97 1.78
CA HIS A 92 -17.86 -31.07 2.73
C HIS A 92 -18.92 -30.77 3.80
N VAL A 93 -18.90 -29.58 4.38
CA VAL A 93 -19.86 -29.18 5.43
C VAL A 93 -21.28 -29.09 4.89
N VAL A 94 -21.47 -28.57 3.68
CA VAL A 94 -22.79 -28.52 3.02
C VAL A 94 -23.28 -29.93 2.69
N ASN A 95 -22.43 -30.77 2.11
CA ASN A 95 -22.86 -32.06 1.57
C ASN A 95 -22.98 -33.17 2.62
N LYS A 96 -22.02 -33.25 3.55
CA LYS A 96 -21.92 -34.30 4.58
C LYS A 96 -22.58 -33.91 5.90
N HIS A 97 -22.42 -32.66 6.32
CA HIS A 97 -22.99 -32.17 7.59
C HIS A 97 -24.31 -31.41 7.43
N LYS A 98 -24.74 -31.12 6.19
CA LYS A 98 -25.99 -30.38 5.87
C LYS A 98 -26.06 -29.02 6.58
N ARG A 99 -24.92 -28.35 6.77
CA ARG A 99 -24.82 -27.01 7.38
C ARG A 99 -24.41 -25.97 6.34
N PHE A 100 -24.82 -24.72 6.56
CA PHE A 100 -24.62 -23.63 5.60
C PHE A 100 -23.23 -22.97 5.70
N ASN A 101 -22.38 -23.33 6.67
CA ASN A 101 -21.03 -22.80 6.82
C ASN A 101 -20.12 -23.66 7.72
N CYS A 102 -18.80 -23.47 7.58
CA CYS A 102 -17.75 -24.14 8.37
C CYS A 102 -17.56 -23.60 9.80
N LYS A 103 -18.36 -22.63 10.26
CA LYS A 103 -18.09 -21.90 11.52
C LYS A 103 -18.08 -22.77 12.79
N ASN A 104 -18.72 -23.94 12.73
CA ASN A 104 -18.82 -24.87 13.85
C ASN A 104 -18.12 -26.21 13.60
N VAL A 105 -17.47 -26.39 12.46
CA VAL A 105 -16.78 -27.63 12.11
C VAL A 105 -15.29 -27.41 12.27
N GLN A 106 -14.66 -28.18 13.16
CA GLN A 106 -13.22 -28.15 13.33
C GLN A 106 -12.56 -29.06 12.28
N PHE A 107 -11.41 -28.62 11.80
CA PHE A 107 -10.59 -29.38 10.88
C PHE A 107 -9.19 -29.53 11.46
N LYS A 108 -8.63 -30.72 11.30
CA LYS A 108 -7.25 -31.03 11.67
C LYS A 108 -6.43 -31.10 10.39
N TYR A 109 -5.24 -30.52 10.42
CA TYR A 109 -4.26 -30.71 9.37
C TYR A 109 -3.31 -31.85 9.74
N GLU A 110 -3.05 -32.71 8.77
CA GLU A 110 -2.12 -33.84 8.90
C GLU A 110 -1.05 -33.70 7.82
N PHE A 111 0.20 -33.74 8.26
CA PHE A 111 1.36 -33.63 7.40
C PHE A 111 2.25 -34.85 7.61
N GLN A 112 2.67 -35.46 6.51
CA GLN A 112 3.62 -36.56 6.50
C GLN A 112 4.78 -36.18 5.57
N GLU A 113 5.96 -36.05 6.17
CA GLU A 113 7.20 -35.79 5.45
C GLU A 113 7.94 -37.12 5.29
N PHE A 114 8.07 -37.59 4.05
CA PHE A 114 8.96 -38.69 3.67
C PHE A 114 10.15 -38.09 2.93
N ALA A 115 11.28 -38.81 2.88
CA ALA A 115 12.53 -38.34 2.27
C ALA A 115 12.38 -37.83 0.82
N GLU A 116 11.31 -38.22 0.12
CA GLU A 116 11.06 -37.90 -1.29
C GLU A 116 9.66 -37.30 -1.53
N VAL A 117 8.78 -37.30 -0.52
CA VAL A 117 7.34 -37.00 -0.69
C VAL A 117 6.84 -36.18 0.49
N GLU A 118 6.18 -35.06 0.18
CA GLU A 118 5.41 -34.29 1.15
C GLU A 118 3.92 -34.53 0.92
N ILE A 119 3.23 -35.07 1.93
CA ILE A 119 1.77 -35.26 1.89
C ILE A 119 1.12 -34.30 2.89
N GLY A 120 0.27 -33.43 2.38
CA GLY A 120 -0.57 -32.53 3.17
C GLY A 120 -2.04 -32.89 3.02
N SER A 121 -2.70 -33.19 4.14
CA SER A 121 -4.12 -33.51 4.19
C SER A 121 -4.87 -32.71 5.25
N VAL A 122 -6.14 -32.43 4.97
CA VAL A 122 -7.06 -31.84 5.93
C VAL A 122 -8.17 -32.83 6.25
N VAL A 123 -8.48 -32.99 7.52
CA VAL A 123 -9.40 -34.01 8.03
C VAL A 123 -10.50 -33.34 8.86
N CYS A 124 -11.75 -33.67 8.55
CA CYS A 124 -12.89 -33.22 9.33
C CYS A 124 -12.90 -33.93 10.69
N THR A 125 -12.90 -33.18 11.79
CA THR A 125 -12.86 -33.79 13.13
C THR A 125 -14.21 -34.38 13.56
N GLU A 126 -15.31 -34.03 12.88
CA GLU A 126 -16.65 -34.56 13.18
C GLU A 126 -16.89 -35.95 12.56
N CYS A 127 -16.45 -36.19 11.32
CA CYS A 127 -16.72 -37.44 10.59
C CYS A 127 -15.48 -38.22 10.14
N GLY A 128 -14.28 -37.65 10.26
CA GLY A 128 -13.03 -38.30 9.89
C GLY A 128 -12.73 -38.36 8.39
N GLU A 129 -13.60 -37.82 7.53
CA GLU A 129 -13.31 -37.72 6.10
C GLU A 129 -12.20 -36.70 5.85
N GLY A 130 -11.26 -37.06 4.97
CA GLY A 130 -10.09 -36.25 4.67
C GLY A 130 -9.93 -35.90 3.20
N PHE A 131 -9.16 -34.85 2.93
CA PHE A 131 -8.78 -34.39 1.61
C PHE A 131 -7.29 -34.08 1.55
N THR A 132 -6.61 -34.70 0.59
CA THR A 132 -5.18 -34.48 0.34
C THR A 132 -5.04 -33.32 -0.64
N PHE A 133 -4.45 -32.22 -0.18
CA PHE A 133 -4.23 -31.00 -0.98
C PHE A 133 -2.81 -30.90 -1.53
N ARG A 134 -1.88 -31.72 -1.02
CA ARG A 134 -0.48 -31.79 -1.45
C ARG A 134 -0.03 -33.24 -1.52
N GLN A 135 0.56 -33.61 -2.65
CA GLN A 135 1.23 -34.89 -2.86
C GLN A 135 2.30 -34.68 -3.94
N TYR A 136 3.57 -34.65 -3.56
CA TYR A 136 4.73 -34.52 -4.45
C TYR A 136 5.53 -35.80 -4.49
#